data_AF-A0A267M023-F1
#
_entry.id   AF-A0A267M023-F1
#
_cell.length_a   1.000
_cell.length_b   1.000
_cell.length_c   1.000
_cell.angle_alpha   90.00
_cell.angle_beta   90.00
_cell.angle_gamma   90.00
#
_symmetry.space_group_name_H-M   'P 1'
#
loop_
_entity.id
_entity.type
_entity.pdbx_description
1 polymer ?
#
loop_
_entity_poly.entity_id
_entity_poly.type
_entity_poly.pdbx_seq_one_letter_code
_entity_poly.pdbx_strand_id
1 'polypeptide(L)'
;MSLKFANKKKLALYALLACISACGNVVIAYVTKIMLNSAQYHRGSLKQLVLIALLGATVLIVIMFLNFGYRYLRFDIIRDINIKLKDKTITYLVNQQADSQKEGLNLMTNDLKQIESLKIANELMIISEAAAFIISIIVGLLNSWLLTIIFVVATIIPGFIQKLFRKLQF
;
A
#
# COMPACT_ATOMS: atom_id res chain seq x y z
N MET A 1 -5.47 -10.41 13.96
CA MET A 1 -5.51 -9.85 12.60
C MET A 1 -6.88 -10.13 12.00
N SER A 2 -7.62 -9.07 11.69
CA SER A 2 -8.98 -9.12 11.08
C SER A 2 -8.96 -9.81 9.72
N LEU A 3 -7.81 -9.79 9.04
CA LEU A 3 -7.55 -10.49 7.79
C LEU A 3 -7.74 -12.03 7.85
N LYS A 4 -7.78 -12.65 9.04
CA LYS A 4 -8.06 -14.09 9.18
C LYS A 4 -9.48 -14.47 8.68
N PHE A 5 -10.40 -13.51 8.60
CA PHE A 5 -11.79 -13.72 8.14
C PHE A 5 -11.96 -13.55 6.62
N ALA A 6 -10.93 -13.06 5.93
CA ALA A 6 -10.92 -12.91 4.47
C ALA A 6 -10.54 -14.21 3.76
N ASN A 7 -11.05 -14.38 2.54
CA ASN A 7 -10.71 -15.52 1.71
C ASN A 7 -9.21 -15.48 1.33
N LYS A 8 -8.46 -16.52 1.72
CA LYS A 8 -7.00 -16.63 1.49
C LYS A 8 -6.62 -16.44 0.01
N LYS A 9 -7.49 -16.84 -0.93
CA LYS A 9 -7.28 -16.66 -2.37
C LYS A 9 -7.36 -15.19 -2.80
N LYS A 10 -8.35 -14.44 -2.29
CA LYS A 10 -8.49 -12.99 -2.57
C LYS A 10 -7.32 -12.20 -1.97
N LEU A 11 -6.85 -12.60 -0.80
CA LEU A 11 -5.72 -11.96 -0.12
C LEU A 11 -4.39 -12.21 -0.84
N ALA A 12 -4.17 -13.42 -1.35
CA ALA A 12 -3.02 -13.73 -2.21
C ALA A 12 -3.06 -12.93 -3.53
N LEU A 13 -4.24 -12.82 -4.17
CA LEU A 13 -4.41 -12.03 -5.38
C LEU A 13 -4.15 -10.54 -5.11
N TYR A 14 -4.63 -10.01 -3.98
CA TYR A 14 -4.34 -8.65 -3.54
C TYR A 14 -2.85 -8.40 -3.35
N ALA A 15 -2.13 -9.33 -2.70
CA ALA A 15 -0.68 -9.20 -2.53
C ALA A 15 0.07 -9.19 -3.87
N LEU A 16 -0.33 -10.04 -4.82
CA LEU A 16 0.23 -10.06 -6.17
C LEU A 16 -0.02 -8.74 -6.90
N LEU A 17 -1.26 -8.23 -6.87
CA LEU A 17 -1.61 -6.95 -7.48
C LEU A 17 -0.91 -5.77 -6.79
N ALA A 18 -0.66 -5.84 -5.47
CA ALA A 18 0.12 -4.84 -4.75
C ALA A 18 1.57 -4.80 -5.25
N CYS A 19 2.19 -5.95 -5.49
CA CYS A 19 3.54 -6.02 -6.09
C CYS A 19 3.56 -5.38 -7.50
N ILE A 20 2.57 -5.70 -8.34
CA ILE A 20 2.45 -5.10 -9.68
C ILE A 20 2.26 -3.58 -9.58
N SER A 21 1.42 -3.12 -8.66
CA SER A 21 1.18 -1.70 -8.40
C SER A 21 2.48 -0.97 -8.04
N ALA A 22 3.27 -1.55 -7.12
CA ALA A 22 4.55 -1.01 -6.70
C ALA A 22 5.57 -0.91 -7.85
N CYS A 23 5.56 -1.86 -8.79
CA CYS A 23 6.40 -1.80 -9.99
C CYS A 23 6.10 -0.56 -10.86
N GLY A 24 4.92 0.04 -10.76
CA GLY A 24 4.59 1.30 -11.44
C GLY A 24 5.57 2.42 -11.10
N ASN A 25 5.86 2.63 -9.82
CA ASN A 25 6.81 3.64 -9.38
C ASN A 25 8.23 3.37 -9.89
N VAL A 26 8.61 2.09 -9.94
CA VAL A 26 9.89 1.65 -10.50
C VAL A 26 9.98 1.96 -11.99
N VAL A 27 8.93 1.68 -12.76
CA VAL A 27 8.86 1.98 -14.20
C VAL A 27 9.05 3.48 -14.44
N ILE A 28 8.36 4.34 -13.67
CA ILE A 28 8.50 5.80 -13.78
C ILE A 28 9.97 6.21 -13.55
N ALA A 29 10.59 5.72 -12.49
CA ALA A 29 11.98 6.02 -12.18
C ALA A 29 12.93 5.56 -13.29
N TYR A 30 12.71 4.37 -13.86
CA TYR A 30 13.56 3.80 -14.88
C TYR A 30 13.42 4.52 -16.24
N VAL A 31 12.19 4.84 -16.66
CA VAL A 31 11.94 5.62 -17.87
C VAL A 31 12.59 7.00 -17.73
N THR A 32 12.43 7.66 -16.58
CA THR A 32 13.06 8.95 -16.30
C THR A 32 14.58 8.86 -16.37
N LYS A 33 15.19 7.80 -15.80
CA LYS A 33 16.64 7.56 -15.87
C LYS A 33 17.12 7.42 -17.31
N ILE A 34 16.44 6.63 -18.14
CA ILE A 34 16.80 6.44 -19.55
C ILE A 34 16.69 7.76 -20.32
N MET A 35 15.63 8.52 -20.09
CA MET A 35 15.43 9.83 -20.74
C MET A 35 16.53 10.82 -20.35
N LEU A 36 16.85 10.94 -19.06
CA LEU A 36 17.93 11.80 -18.56
C LEU A 36 19.28 11.44 -19.17
N ASN A 37 19.63 10.15 -19.17
CA ASN A 37 20.87 9.69 -19.78
C ASN A 37 20.91 10.00 -21.28
N SER A 38 19.81 9.79 -22.00
CA SER A 38 19.75 10.04 -23.45
C SER A 38 19.89 11.52 -23.78
N ALA A 39 19.28 12.40 -22.97
CA ALA A 39 19.35 13.85 -23.14
C ALA A 39 20.73 14.42 -22.78
N GLN A 40 21.30 14.02 -21.63
CA GLN A 40 22.57 14.56 -21.14
C GLN A 40 23.76 14.17 -22.02
N TYR A 41 23.83 12.91 -22.46
CA TYR A 41 24.96 12.44 -23.24
C TYR A 41 24.85 12.72 -24.75
N HIS A 42 23.78 13.39 -25.21
CA HIS A 42 23.52 13.68 -26.63
C HIS A 42 23.59 12.44 -27.56
N ARG A 43 23.43 11.23 -27.00
CA ARG A 43 23.60 9.94 -27.72
C ARG A 43 22.31 9.37 -28.30
N GLY A 44 21.16 10.04 -28.11
CA GLY A 44 19.86 9.58 -28.57
C GLY A 44 19.23 10.51 -29.60
N SER A 45 18.75 9.95 -30.72
CA SER A 45 17.88 10.69 -31.66
C SER A 45 16.57 11.06 -30.98
N LEU A 46 15.98 12.22 -31.32
CA LEU A 46 14.66 12.65 -30.83
C LEU A 46 13.59 11.56 -31.01
N LYS A 47 13.67 10.79 -32.11
CA LYS A 47 12.77 9.67 -32.38
C LYS A 47 12.87 8.54 -31.34
N GLN A 48 14.08 8.24 -30.87
CA GLN A 48 14.32 7.21 -29.86
C GLN A 48 13.79 7.63 -28.49
N LEU A 49 13.97 8.91 -28.15
CA LEU A 49 13.42 9.50 -26.92
C LEU A 49 11.89 9.46 -26.90
N VAL A 50 11.24 9.83 -28.00
CA VAL A 50 9.78 9.74 -28.16
C VAL A 50 9.31 8.29 -28.07
N LEU A 51 10.02 7.34 -28.68
CA LEU A 51 9.66 5.93 -28.63
C LEU A 51 9.75 5.34 -27.21
N ILE A 52 10.79 5.70 -26.45
CA ILE A 52 10.95 5.30 -25.04
C ILE A 52 9.85 5.89 -24.17
N ALA A 53 9.50 7.17 -24.39
CA ALA A 53 8.42 7.83 -23.68
C ALA A 53 7.06 7.17 -23.98
N LEU A 54 6.80 6.82 -25.23
CA LEU A 54 5.55 6.17 -25.67
C LEU A 54 5.42 4.75 -25.12
N LEU A 55 6.51 3.98 -25.12
CA LEU A 55 6.57 2.67 -24.45
C LEU A 55 6.34 2.80 -22.94
N GLY A 56 7.02 3.73 -22.28
CA GLY A 56 6.83 4.01 -20.86
C GLY A 56 5.38 4.37 -20.53
N ALA A 57 4.78 5.28 -21.30
CA ALA A 57 3.38 5.68 -21.14
C ALA A 57 2.42 4.49 -21.33
N THR A 58 2.68 3.64 -22.33
CA THR A 58 1.86 2.44 -22.58
C THR A 58 1.91 1.48 -21.40
N VAL A 59 3.10 1.22 -20.84
CA VAL A 59 3.27 0.37 -19.65
C VAL A 59 2.54 0.98 -18.45
N LEU A 60 2.64 2.30 -18.25
CA LEU A 60 1.95 2.99 -17.16
C LEU A 60 0.43 2.94 -17.29
N ILE A 61 -0.11 3.04 -18.51
CA ILE A 61 -1.55 2.87 -18.77
C ILE A 61 -1.99 1.45 -18.38
N VAL A 62 -1.24 0.41 -18.76
CA VAL A 62 -1.54 -0.97 -18.38
C VAL A 62 -1.55 -1.12 -16.85
N ILE A 63 -0.52 -0.59 -16.17
CA ILE A 63 -0.43 -0.60 -14.70
C ILE A 63 -1.58 0.19 -14.06
N MET A 64 -2.06 1.27 -14.69
CA MET A 64 -3.22 2.02 -14.22
C MET A 64 -4.50 1.16 -14.21
N PHE A 65 -4.75 0.39 -15.27
CA PHE A 65 -5.88 -0.54 -15.30
C PHE A 65 -5.77 -1.65 -14.25
N LEU A 66 -4.58 -2.21 -14.06
CA LEU A 66 -4.30 -3.18 -12.97
C LEU A 66 -4.55 -2.56 -11.59
N ASN A 67 -4.20 -1.29 -11.40
CA ASN A 67 -4.45 -0.54 -10.17
C ASN A 67 -5.94 -0.35 -9.89
N PHE A 68 -6.78 -0.24 -10.93
CA PHE A 68 -8.23 -0.19 -10.76
C PHE A 68 -8.75 -1.53 -10.19
N GLY A 69 -8.31 -2.65 -10.76
CA GLY A 69 -8.64 -3.99 -10.24
C GLY A 69 -8.13 -4.22 -8.81
N TYR A 70 -6.92 -3.74 -8.51
CA TYR A 70 -6.33 -3.77 -7.16
C TYR A 70 -7.20 -3.01 -6.15
N ARG A 71 -7.62 -1.78 -6.49
CA ARG A 71 -8.50 -0.97 -5.63
C ARG A 71 -9.86 -1.61 -5.46
N TYR A 72 -10.44 -2.14 -6.53
CA TYR A 72 -11.72 -2.84 -6.47
C TYR A 72 -11.65 -4.05 -5.52
N LEU A 73 -10.61 -4.88 -5.65
CA LEU A 73 -10.40 -6.04 -4.78
C LEU A 73 -10.18 -5.61 -3.32
N ARG A 74 -9.46 -4.52 -3.08
CA ARG A 74 -9.28 -3.95 -1.73
C ARG A 74 -10.63 -3.63 -1.10
N PHE A 75 -11.50 -2.91 -1.82
CA PHE A 75 -12.84 -2.56 -1.34
C PHE A 75 -13.72 -3.78 -1.13
N ASP A 76 -13.66 -4.77 -2.01
CA ASP A 76 -14.43 -6.00 -1.87
C ASP A 76 -14.01 -6.81 -0.63
N ILE A 77 -12.71 -6.91 -0.34
CA ILE A 77 -12.19 -7.55 0.87
C ILE A 77 -12.65 -6.80 2.13
N ILE A 78 -12.57 -5.47 2.13
CA ILE A 78 -13.04 -4.64 3.26
C ILE A 78 -14.53 -4.89 3.50
N ARG A 79 -15.34 -4.88 2.44
CA ARG A 79 -16.78 -5.13 2.52
C ARG A 79 -17.09 -6.53 3.08
N ASP A 80 -16.43 -7.57 2.56
CA ASP A 80 -16.62 -8.95 3.00
C ASP A 80 -16.30 -9.13 4.49
N ILE A 81 -15.20 -8.53 4.96
CA ILE A 81 -14.82 -8.59 6.38
C ILE A 81 -15.83 -7.80 7.23
N ASN A 82 -16.23 -6.61 6.79
CA ASN A 82 -17.18 -5.76 7.52
C ASN A 82 -18.54 -6.45 7.71
N ILE A 83 -19.08 -7.08 6.67
CA ILE A 83 -20.36 -7.81 6.75
C ILE A 83 -20.25 -8.97 7.76
N LYS A 84 -19.18 -9.76 7.69
CA LYS A 84 -18.96 -10.87 8.65
C LYS A 84 -18.75 -10.38 10.09
N LEU A 85 -18.11 -9.23 10.27
CA LEU A 85 -17.92 -8.65 11.60
C LEU A 85 -19.27 -8.22 12.18
N LYS A 86 -20.08 -7.50 11.40
CA LYS A 86 -21.45 -7.09 11.80
C LYS A 86 -22.30 -8.28 12.21
N ASP A 87 -22.32 -9.33 11.38
CA ASP A 87 -23.12 -10.54 11.65
C ASP A 87 -22.72 -11.22 12.97
N LYS A 88 -21.42 -11.36 13.23
CA LYS A 88 -20.90 -11.89 14.50
C LYS A 88 -21.19 -10.99 15.69
N THR A 89 -21.04 -9.67 15.56
CA THR A 89 -21.32 -8.71 16.65
C THR A 89 -22.80 -8.70 16.99
N ILE A 90 -23.70 -8.70 15.99
CA ILE A 90 -25.15 -8.78 16.21
C ILE A 90 -25.50 -10.10 16.89
N THR A 91 -25.01 -11.24 16.37
CA THR A 91 -25.27 -12.57 16.96
C THR A 91 -24.75 -12.64 18.40
N TYR A 92 -23.59 -12.05 18.69
CA TYR A 92 -23.04 -11.98 20.04
C TYR A 92 -23.91 -11.15 20.99
N LEU A 93 -24.35 -9.97 20.56
CA LEU A 93 -25.21 -9.09 21.37
C LEU A 93 -26.60 -9.68 21.61
N VAL A 94 -27.15 -10.40 20.64
CA VAL A 94 -28.45 -11.10 20.78
C VAL A 94 -28.34 -12.30 21.72
N ASN A 95 -27.24 -13.07 21.65
CA ASN A 95 -27.04 -14.23 22.51
C ASN A 95 -26.63 -13.87 23.95
N GLN A 96 -26.05 -12.69 24.15
CA GLN A 96 -25.56 -12.23 25.45
C GLN A 96 -26.59 -11.37 26.18
N GLN A 97 -27.89 -11.72 26.10
CA GLN A 97 -28.98 -11.05 26.80
C GLN A 97 -28.56 -10.68 28.25
N ALA A 98 -28.25 -9.39 28.49
CA ALA A 98 -28.73 -8.59 29.63
C ALA A 98 -27.76 -7.58 30.30
N ASP A 99 -26.43 -7.65 30.25
CA ASP A 99 -25.70 -6.90 31.31
C ASP A 99 -25.41 -5.41 31.09
N SER A 100 -25.43 -4.87 29.86
CA SER A 100 -25.25 -3.43 29.65
C SER A 100 -25.61 -2.99 28.22
N GLN A 101 -26.89 -2.67 27.98
CA GLN A 101 -27.35 -2.09 26.70
C GLN A 101 -26.46 -0.92 26.21
N LYS A 102 -25.95 -0.11 27.14
CA LYS A 102 -25.06 1.02 26.87
C LYS A 102 -23.69 0.59 26.33
N GLU A 103 -23.15 -0.52 26.81
CA GLU A 103 -21.84 -1.05 26.41
C GLU A 103 -21.94 -1.77 25.06
N GLY A 104 -23.02 -2.53 24.86
CA GLY A 104 -23.37 -3.09 23.54
C GLY A 104 -23.58 -2.03 22.46
N LEU A 105 -24.25 -0.92 22.81
CA LEU A 105 -24.42 0.22 21.90
C LEU A 105 -23.07 0.89 21.58
N ASN A 106 -22.22 1.12 22.59
CA ASN A 106 -20.91 1.75 22.42
C ASN A 106 -19.97 0.89 21.54
N LEU A 107 -20.01 -0.44 21.72
CA LEU A 107 -19.32 -1.41 20.86
C LEU A 107 -19.77 -1.30 19.40
N MET A 108 -21.08 -1.16 19.14
CA MET A 108 -21.62 -1.04 17.78
C MET A 108 -21.37 0.31 17.12
N THR A 109 -21.43 1.41 17.88
CA THR A 109 -21.33 2.76 17.31
C THR A 109 -19.89 3.24 17.18
N ASN A 110 -19.01 2.83 18.11
CA ASN A 110 -17.66 3.37 18.20
C ASN A 110 -16.61 2.33 17.75
N ASP A 111 -16.57 1.18 18.42
CA ASP A 111 -15.49 0.20 18.20
C ASP A 111 -15.62 -0.51 16.85
N LEU A 112 -16.83 -0.98 16.53
CA LEU A 112 -17.14 -1.60 15.24
C LEU A 112 -16.86 -0.64 14.08
N LYS A 113 -17.29 0.62 14.20
CA LYS A 113 -17.05 1.66 13.19
C LYS A 113 -15.56 1.94 13.00
N GLN A 114 -14.78 1.98 14.08
CA GLN A 114 -13.34 2.18 14.01
C GLN A 114 -12.64 0.99 13.33
N ILE A 115 -13.09 -0.24 13.60
CA ILE A 115 -12.56 -1.45 12.95
C ILE A 115 -12.90 -1.46 11.45
N GLU A 116 -14.14 -1.15 11.09
CA GLU A 116 -14.63 -1.12 9.71
C GLU A 116 -13.93 -0.05 8.86
N SER A 117 -13.76 1.14 9.43
CA SER A 117 -13.25 2.30 8.69
C SER A 117 -11.73 2.32 8.61
N LEU A 118 -11.03 1.96 9.69
CA LEU A 118 -9.59 2.24 9.81
C LEU A 118 -8.77 0.97 9.94
N LYS A 119 -9.18 0.02 10.79
CA LYS A 119 -8.33 -1.13 11.11
C LYS A 119 -8.06 -2.02 9.90
N ILE A 120 -9.11 -2.44 9.18
CA ILE A 120 -8.97 -3.36 8.04
C ILE A 120 -8.27 -2.66 6.87
N ALA A 121 -8.63 -1.39 6.63
CA ALA A 121 -8.00 -0.57 5.60
C ALA A 121 -6.51 -0.37 5.86
N ASN A 122 -6.11 -0.17 7.12
CA ASN A 122 -4.72 -0.03 7.55
C ASN A 122 -3.96 -1.35 7.48
N GLU A 123 -4.57 -2.48 7.88
CA GLU A 123 -3.94 -3.80 7.73
C GLU A 123 -3.62 -4.10 6.25
N LEU A 124 -4.53 -3.79 5.33
CA LEU A 124 -4.31 -3.93 3.88
C LEU A 124 -3.26 -2.94 3.34
N MET A 125 -3.23 -1.72 3.87
CA MET A 125 -2.24 -0.71 3.50
C MET A 125 -0.84 -1.10 3.93
N ILE A 126 -0.66 -1.63 5.14
CA ILE A 126 0.64 -2.11 5.63
C ILE A 126 1.20 -3.18 4.69
N ILE A 127 0.36 -4.11 4.21
CA ILE A 127 0.79 -5.15 3.27
C ILE A 127 1.28 -4.54 1.94
N SER A 128 0.52 -3.60 1.37
CA SER A 128 0.89 -2.98 0.10
C SER A 128 2.13 -2.08 0.21
N GLU A 129 2.22 -1.29 1.28
CA GLU A 129 3.37 -0.42 1.52
C GLU A 129 4.63 -1.24 1.83
N ALA A 130 4.51 -2.35 2.58
CA ALA A 130 5.63 -3.25 2.80
C ALA A 130 6.13 -3.89 1.50
N ALA A 131 5.22 -4.32 0.62
CA ALA A 131 5.58 -4.83 -0.69
C ALA A 131 6.29 -3.75 -1.54
N ALA A 132 5.74 -2.53 -1.57
CA ALA A 132 6.34 -1.41 -2.28
C ALA A 132 7.73 -1.05 -1.76
N PHE A 133 7.90 -1.05 -0.44
CA PHE A 133 9.18 -0.83 0.22
C PHE A 133 10.21 -1.89 -0.18
N ILE A 134 9.87 -3.17 -0.08
CA ILE A 134 10.78 -4.28 -0.45
C ILE A 134 11.19 -4.18 -1.92
N ILE A 135 10.24 -3.97 -2.83
CA ILE A 135 10.51 -3.83 -4.27
C ILE A 135 11.42 -2.63 -4.52
N SER A 136 11.14 -1.48 -3.89
CA SER A 136 11.95 -0.26 -4.06
C SER A 136 13.39 -0.45 -3.59
N ILE A 137 13.60 -1.12 -2.45
CA ILE A 137 14.94 -1.43 -1.94
C ILE A 137 15.67 -2.39 -2.87
N ILE A 138 15.04 -3.46 -3.33
CA ILE A 138 15.66 -4.42 -4.27
C ILE A 138 16.07 -3.70 -5.55
N VAL A 139 15.17 -2.95 -6.16
CA VAL A 139 15.43 -2.23 -7.42
C VAL A 139 16.49 -1.14 -7.22
N GLY A 140 16.48 -0.44 -6.09
CA GLY A 140 17.50 0.54 -5.74
C GLY A 140 18.87 -0.10 -5.64
N LEU A 141 18.99 -1.19 -4.87
CA LEU A 141 20.24 -1.93 -4.71
C LEU A 141 20.79 -2.46 -6.03
N LEU A 142 19.91 -2.97 -6.92
CA LEU A 142 20.29 -3.42 -8.26
C LEU A 142 20.80 -2.28 -9.17
N ASN A 143 20.30 -1.06 -8.99
CA ASN A 143 20.74 0.11 -9.78
C ASN A 143 22.02 0.74 -9.23
N SER A 144 22.07 0.99 -7.93
CA SER A 144 23.23 1.53 -7.23
C SER A 144 23.12 1.22 -5.74
N TRP A 145 23.87 0.21 -5.30
CA TRP A 145 23.85 -0.24 -3.91
C TRP A 145 24.32 0.85 -2.94
N LEU A 146 25.37 1.60 -3.30
CA LEU A 146 25.93 2.65 -2.46
C LEU A 146 24.93 3.81 -2.25
N LEU A 147 24.35 4.35 -3.34
CA LEU A 147 23.38 5.44 -3.25
C LEU A 147 22.12 5.02 -2.48
N THR A 148 21.68 3.77 -2.66
CA THR A 148 20.51 3.25 -1.96
C THR A 148 20.73 3.17 -0.45
N ILE A 149 21.89 2.67 -0.01
CA ILE A 149 22.22 2.62 1.43
C ILE A 149 22.30 4.02 2.02
N ILE A 150 22.97 4.96 1.34
CA ILE A 150 23.07 6.35 1.79
C ILE A 150 21.66 6.95 1.94
N PHE A 151 20.79 6.74 0.96
CA PHE A 151 19.43 7.25 0.98
C PHE A 151 18.60 6.67 2.14
N VAL A 152 18.70 5.36 2.39
CA VAL A 152 18.01 4.70 3.52
C VAL A 152 18.47 5.29 4.85
N VAL A 153 19.77 5.41 5.07
CA VAL A 153 20.32 5.99 6.32
C VAL A 153 19.86 7.44 6.46
N ALA A 154 19.97 8.25 5.40
CA ALA A 154 19.55 9.64 5.42
C ALA A 154 18.06 9.82 5.74
N THR A 155 17.20 8.92 5.24
CA THR A 155 15.74 8.99 5.46
C THR A 155 15.34 8.60 6.89
N ILE A 156 16.12 7.76 7.57
CA ILE A 156 15.84 7.35 8.95
C ILE A 156 16.16 8.47 9.96
N ILE A 157 17.15 9.31 9.67
CA ILE A 157 17.63 10.37 10.57
C ILE A 157 16.49 11.32 11.03
N PRO A 158 15.66 11.90 10.12
CA PRO A 158 14.51 12.73 10.53
C PRO A 158 13.54 12.01 11.46
N GLY A 159 13.29 10.71 11.23
CA GLY A 159 12.40 9.91 12.06
C GLY A 159 12.92 9.75 13.49
N PHE A 160 14.24 9.60 13.66
CA PHE A 160 14.85 9.53 14.98
C PHE A 160 14.80 10.87 15.70
N ILE A 161 15.09 11.97 14.99
CA ILE A 161 15.00 13.34 15.52
C ILE A 161 13.57 13.64 15.99
N GLN A 162 12.56 13.35 15.16
CA GLN A 162 11.15 13.53 15.55
C GLN A 162 10.78 12.74 16.80
N LYS A 163 11.32 11.53 16.98
CA LYS A 163 11.07 10.71 18.18
C LYS A 163 11.69 11.33 19.43
N LEU A 164 12.90 11.90 19.32
CA LEU A 164 13.56 12.60 20.43
C LEU A 164 12.79 13.86 20.83
N PHE A 165 12.40 14.69 19.86
CA PHE A 165 11.64 15.93 20.14
C PHE A 165 10.29 15.65 20.80
N ARG A 166 9.59 14.58 20.40
CA ARG A 166 8.31 14.18 21.02
C ARG A 166 8.47 13.75 22.48
N LYS A 167 9.66 13.28 22.87
CA LYS A 167 10.01 12.94 24.25
C LYS A 167 10.39 14.16 25.09
N LEU A 168 10.74 15.29 24.47
CA LEU A 168 11.17 16.54 25.11
C LEU A 168 10.01 17.52 25.38
N GLN A 169 8.82 17.28 24.83
CA GLN A 169 7.60 18.07 25.08
C GLN A 169 6.71 17.53 26.22
N PHE A 170 7.28 16.73 27.12
CA PHE A 170 6.66 16.34 28.40
C PHE A 170 7.57 16.72 29.56
#